data_AF-A0A1I3SDD9-F1
#
_entry.id   AF-A0A1I3SDD9-F1
#
_cell.length_a   1.000
_cell.length_b   1.000
_cell.length_c   1.000
_cell.angle_alpha   90.00
_cell.angle_beta   90.00
_cell.angle_gamma   90.00
#
_symmetry.space_group_name_H-M   'P 1'
#
loop_
_entity.id
_entity.type
_entity.pdbx_description
1 polymer ?
#
loop_
_entity_poly.entity_id
_entity_poly.type
_entity_poly.pdbx_seq_one_letter_code
_entity_poly.pdbx_strand_id
1 'polypeptide(L)'
;MKKKYLSKVTVITFFLICSILVGCSNENPEEKDAIQVATKYKEIEYKVNGYHKVIIPEDIQAIADETKPYVTEDFFNSQIANRVTGLSLQIARSEKSSIKADKIHFESAQDEENGVLGLDYDLVLVLTNDQGTSKEIKLTGVLTMIKVNGKWKVKYDVNHNLKDLLNLAQARG
;
A
#
# COMPACT_ATOMS: atom_id res chain seq x y z
N MET A 1 -77.63 -14.64 -8.05
CA MET A 1 -76.40 -14.64 -7.22
C MET A 1 -75.17 -14.74 -8.13
N LYS A 2 -74.26 -13.75 -8.02
CA LYS A 2 -72.77 -13.82 -8.17
C LYS A 2 -72.21 -14.45 -9.47
N LYS A 3 -71.76 -13.64 -10.45
CA LYS A 3 -70.34 -13.28 -10.80
C LYS A 3 -69.43 -14.52 -11.01
N LYS A 4 -68.64 -14.67 -12.09
CA LYS A 4 -67.48 -13.84 -12.48
C LYS A 4 -67.04 -14.14 -13.93
N TYR A 5 -66.92 -13.14 -14.81
CA TYR A 5 -65.69 -12.46 -15.30
C TYR A 5 -64.67 -13.41 -15.96
N LEU A 6 -64.67 -13.48 -17.29
CA LEU A 6 -63.87 -12.69 -18.26
C LEU A 6 -62.42 -13.16 -18.40
N SER A 7 -62.13 -13.61 -19.61
CA SER A 7 -60.85 -14.05 -20.16
C SER A 7 -59.73 -13.05 -19.84
N LYS A 8 -58.62 -13.55 -19.28
CA LYS A 8 -57.44 -12.74 -18.99
C LYS A 8 -56.74 -12.39 -20.30
N VAL A 9 -56.88 -11.13 -20.70
CA VAL A 9 -56.08 -10.48 -21.74
C VAL A 9 -54.64 -10.41 -21.25
N THR A 10 -53.74 -11.05 -21.99
CA THR A 10 -52.29 -10.97 -21.78
C THR A 10 -51.82 -9.57 -22.20
N VAL A 11 -51.69 -8.66 -21.23
CA VAL A 11 -51.09 -7.34 -21.42
C VAL A 11 -49.58 -7.47 -21.22
N ILE A 12 -48.87 -7.54 -22.33
CA ILE A 12 -47.47 -7.12 -22.44
C ILE A 12 -47.45 -5.61 -22.25
N THR A 13 -46.51 -5.05 -21.46
CA THR A 13 -45.71 -3.84 -21.75
C THR A 13 -45.14 -3.20 -20.47
N PHE A 14 -43.87 -2.78 -20.58
CA PHE A 14 -43.14 -1.82 -19.73
C PHE A 14 -42.58 -2.31 -18.37
N PHE A 15 -41.50 -3.10 -18.41
CA PHE A 15 -40.50 -3.05 -17.35
C PHE A 15 -39.47 -1.98 -17.71
N LEU A 16 -39.66 -0.85 -17.04
CA LEU A 16 -38.83 0.34 -17.12
C LEU A 16 -37.39 -0.01 -16.73
N ILE A 17 -36.53 0.15 -17.74
CA ILE A 17 -35.11 0.48 -17.71
C ILE A 17 -34.69 1.10 -16.36
N CYS A 18 -34.27 0.26 -15.41
CA CYS A 18 -33.29 0.68 -14.41
C CYS A 18 -31.93 0.45 -15.06
N SER A 19 -31.47 1.48 -15.77
CA SER A 19 -30.05 1.67 -16.06
C SER A 19 -29.36 1.76 -14.71
N ILE A 20 -28.96 0.61 -14.19
CA ILE A 20 -27.86 0.57 -13.24
C ILE A 20 -26.69 1.08 -14.06
N LEU A 21 -26.41 2.38 -13.98
CA LEU A 21 -25.08 2.91 -14.14
C LEU A 21 -24.25 2.24 -13.04
N VAL A 22 -23.90 0.97 -13.28
CA VAL A 22 -22.67 0.43 -12.75
C VAL A 22 -21.63 1.20 -13.54
N GLY A 23 -21.23 2.36 -13.02
CA GLY A 23 -19.91 2.87 -13.28
C GLY A 23 -18.95 1.84 -12.74
N CYS A 24 -18.72 0.77 -13.51
CA CYS A 24 -17.49 0.04 -13.38
C CYS A 24 -16.43 1.10 -13.68
N SER A 25 -15.73 1.56 -12.66
CA SER A 25 -14.37 2.04 -12.86
C SER A 25 -13.71 0.98 -13.75
N ASN A 26 -13.24 1.38 -14.93
CA ASN A 26 -12.43 0.51 -15.77
C ASN A 26 -11.12 0.28 -15.00
N GLU A 27 -11.13 -0.61 -14.01
CA GLU A 27 -9.93 -0.99 -13.27
C GLU A 27 -8.98 -1.65 -14.26
N ASN A 28 -7.87 -0.97 -14.57
CA ASN A 28 -6.84 -1.50 -15.43
C ASN A 28 -6.17 -2.69 -14.69
N PRO A 29 -6.24 -3.93 -15.21
CA PRO A 29 -5.65 -5.09 -14.53
C PRO A 29 -4.15 -4.92 -14.24
N GLU A 30 -3.43 -4.20 -15.10
CA GLU A 30 -2.01 -3.92 -14.95
C GLU A 30 -1.71 -2.99 -13.77
N GLU A 31 -2.54 -1.97 -13.58
CA GLU A 31 -2.47 -1.06 -12.45
C GLU A 31 -2.74 -1.81 -11.14
N LYS A 32 -3.74 -2.69 -11.12
CA LYS A 32 -4.07 -3.50 -9.95
C LYS A 32 -2.91 -4.41 -9.51
N ASP A 33 -2.25 -5.05 -10.46
CA ASP A 33 -1.09 -5.91 -10.18
C ASP A 33 0.09 -5.08 -9.63
N ALA A 34 0.33 -3.89 -10.19
CA ALA A 34 1.35 -2.96 -9.69
C ALA A 34 1.03 -2.49 -8.25
N ILE A 35 -0.23 -2.11 -7.98
CA ILE A 35 -0.70 -1.71 -6.64
C ILE A 35 -0.53 -2.85 -5.64
N GLN A 36 -0.77 -4.10 -6.03
CA GLN A 36 -0.56 -5.25 -5.14
C GLN A 36 0.92 -5.41 -4.76
N VAL A 37 1.84 -5.26 -5.71
CA VAL A 37 3.30 -5.29 -5.46
C VAL A 37 3.70 -4.12 -4.55
N ALA A 38 3.23 -2.91 -4.85
CA ALA A 38 3.48 -1.70 -4.07
C ALA A 38 3.01 -1.84 -2.61
N THR A 39 1.81 -2.40 -2.42
CA THR A 39 1.23 -2.67 -1.10
C THR A 39 2.11 -3.64 -0.31
N LYS A 40 2.54 -4.76 -0.92
CA LYS A 40 3.43 -5.72 -0.25
C LYS A 40 4.77 -5.12 0.12
N TYR A 41 5.36 -4.33 -0.76
CA TYR A 41 6.58 -3.59 -0.45
C TYR A 41 6.40 -2.67 0.78
N LYS A 42 5.35 -1.84 0.83
CA LYS A 42 5.08 -0.92 1.95
C LYS A 42 4.74 -1.63 3.25
N GLU A 43 3.99 -2.72 3.18
CA GLU A 43 3.70 -3.56 4.36
C GLU A 43 4.99 -4.09 4.98
N ILE A 44 5.91 -4.61 4.18
CA ILE A 44 7.19 -5.17 4.65
C ILE A 44 8.10 -4.06 5.16
N GLU A 45 8.24 -2.95 4.42
CA GLU A 45 9.10 -1.81 4.75
C GLU A 45 8.89 -1.30 6.19
N TYR A 46 7.63 -1.22 6.63
CA TYR A 46 7.26 -0.64 7.92
C TYR A 46 6.86 -1.65 9.00
N LYS A 47 6.89 -2.96 8.73
CA LYS A 47 6.46 -3.96 9.71
C LYS A 47 7.52 -4.18 10.78
N VAL A 48 7.17 -3.86 12.02
CA VAL A 48 7.98 -4.16 13.20
C VAL A 48 7.07 -4.70 14.30
N ASN A 49 7.21 -5.99 14.66
CA ASN A 49 6.32 -6.66 15.61
C ASN A 49 6.60 -6.34 17.09
N GLY A 50 7.57 -5.47 17.38
CA GLY A 50 7.90 -5.01 18.74
C GLY A 50 9.38 -4.64 18.88
N TYR A 51 9.64 -3.47 19.48
CA TYR A 51 10.99 -2.89 19.55
C TYR A 51 12.00 -3.71 20.37
N HIS A 52 11.54 -4.45 21.39
CA HIS A 52 12.40 -5.29 22.23
C HIS A 52 12.96 -6.52 21.50
N LYS A 53 12.35 -6.88 20.35
CA LYS A 53 12.80 -7.99 19.50
C LYS A 53 13.78 -7.55 18.43
N VAL A 54 14.07 -6.24 18.34
CA VAL A 54 14.91 -5.69 17.27
C VAL A 54 16.38 -6.05 17.52
N ILE A 55 16.94 -6.86 16.63
CA ILE A 55 18.35 -7.27 16.61
C ILE A 55 19.00 -6.72 15.34
N ILE A 56 19.99 -5.85 15.52
CA ILE A 56 20.73 -5.21 14.42
C ILE A 56 22.11 -5.87 14.34
N PRO A 57 22.56 -6.36 13.16
CA PRO A 57 22.02 -6.10 11.82
C PRO A 57 20.98 -7.10 11.27
N GLU A 58 20.66 -8.18 11.99
CA GLU A 58 19.89 -9.32 11.50
C GLU A 58 18.51 -8.93 10.96
N ASP A 59 17.77 -8.08 11.66
CA ASP A 59 16.44 -7.65 11.23
C ASP A 59 16.48 -6.71 10.02
N ILE A 60 17.57 -5.96 9.83
CA ILE A 60 17.76 -5.17 8.60
C ILE A 60 17.89 -6.13 7.41
N GLN A 61 18.65 -7.20 7.58
CA GLN A 61 18.81 -8.22 6.54
C GLN A 61 17.49 -8.95 6.26
N ALA A 62 16.70 -9.25 7.30
CA ALA A 62 15.39 -9.87 7.12
C ALA A 62 14.44 -8.99 6.28
N ILE A 63 14.34 -7.69 6.60
CA ILE A 63 13.55 -6.75 5.79
C ILE A 63 14.09 -6.66 4.36
N ALA A 64 15.41 -6.61 4.20
CA ALA A 64 16.04 -6.61 2.88
C ALA A 64 15.65 -7.84 2.06
N ASP A 65 15.77 -9.04 2.64
CA ASP A 65 15.46 -10.29 1.97
C ASP A 65 13.97 -10.41 1.61
N GLU A 66 13.08 -9.97 2.51
CA GLU A 66 11.64 -9.94 2.27
C GLU A 66 11.24 -8.92 1.20
N THR A 67 11.89 -7.75 1.12
CA THR A 67 11.58 -6.72 0.12
C THR A 67 12.17 -7.00 -1.26
N LYS A 68 13.31 -7.71 -1.34
CA LYS A 68 14.06 -7.97 -2.58
C LYS A 68 13.23 -8.45 -3.79
N PRO A 69 12.21 -9.33 -3.65
CA PRO A 69 11.38 -9.75 -4.78
C PRO A 69 10.56 -8.62 -5.40
N TYR A 70 10.20 -7.60 -4.62
CA TYR A 70 9.28 -6.53 -4.97
C TYR A 70 9.96 -5.28 -5.53
N VAL A 71 11.29 -5.21 -5.47
CA VAL A 71 12.09 -4.07 -5.88
C VAL A 71 13.02 -4.42 -7.05
N THR A 72 13.44 -3.42 -7.82
CA THR A 72 14.57 -3.59 -8.76
C THR A 72 15.88 -3.77 -8.01
N GLU A 73 16.87 -4.39 -8.66
CA GLU A 73 18.18 -4.61 -8.04
C GLU A 73 18.90 -3.30 -7.73
N ASP A 74 18.84 -2.33 -8.65
CA ASP A 74 19.43 -0.99 -8.43
C ASP A 74 18.78 -0.27 -7.25
N PHE A 75 17.45 -0.33 -7.14
CA PHE A 75 16.74 0.28 -6.03
C PHE A 75 17.08 -0.41 -4.72
N PHE A 76 17.09 -1.74 -4.69
CA PHE A 76 17.51 -2.54 -3.54
C PHE A 76 18.90 -2.14 -3.03
N ASN A 77 19.88 -2.09 -3.94
CA ASN A 77 21.26 -1.73 -3.59
C ASN A 77 21.35 -0.29 -3.05
N SER A 78 20.59 0.64 -3.63
CA SER A 78 20.51 2.03 -3.14
C SER A 78 19.90 2.12 -1.73
N GLN A 79 18.83 1.37 -1.45
CA GLN A 79 18.18 1.34 -0.13
C GLN A 79 19.14 0.84 0.97
N ILE A 80 19.93 -0.20 0.66
CA ILE A 80 20.95 -0.74 1.56
C ILE A 80 22.10 0.24 1.76
N ALA A 81 22.65 0.81 0.68
CA ALA A 81 23.77 1.74 0.75
C ALA A 81 23.43 3.01 1.56
N ASN A 82 22.20 3.51 1.42
CA ASN A 82 21.70 4.68 2.14
C ASN A 82 21.11 4.34 3.52
N ARG A 83 21.16 3.07 3.95
CA ARG A 83 20.67 2.58 5.25
C ARG A 83 19.18 2.88 5.50
N VAL A 84 18.39 3.02 4.44
CA VAL A 84 16.96 3.34 4.53
C VAL A 84 16.17 2.12 5.00
N THR A 85 16.59 0.91 4.62
CA THR A 85 15.95 -0.37 5.03
C THR A 85 15.81 -0.53 6.54
N GLY A 86 16.70 0.08 7.34
CA GLY A 86 16.65 0.01 8.81
C GLY A 86 15.82 1.11 9.48
N LEU A 87 15.20 2.02 8.73
CA LEU A 87 14.55 3.21 9.30
C LEU A 87 13.38 2.84 10.22
N SER A 88 12.51 1.91 9.82
CA SER A 88 11.37 1.45 10.63
C SER A 88 11.82 0.83 11.96
N LEU A 89 12.90 0.06 11.95
CA LEU A 89 13.50 -0.52 13.16
C LEU A 89 14.06 0.56 14.11
N GLN A 90 14.70 1.60 13.57
CA GLN A 90 15.20 2.73 14.37
C GLN A 90 14.05 3.51 15.02
N ILE A 91 13.00 3.79 14.26
CA ILE A 91 11.79 4.43 14.78
C ILE A 91 11.17 3.58 15.88
N ALA A 92 11.03 2.26 15.67
CA ALA A 92 10.44 1.36 16.65
C ALA A 92 11.21 1.39 17.99
N ARG A 93 12.55 1.38 17.93
CA ARG A 93 13.41 1.50 19.11
C ARG A 93 13.30 2.85 19.82
N SER A 94 13.33 3.93 19.06
CA SER A 94 13.20 5.30 19.56
C SER A 94 11.86 5.50 20.28
N GLU A 95 10.78 5.07 19.63
CA GLU A 95 9.40 5.25 20.09
C GLU A 95 8.91 4.15 21.03
N LYS A 96 9.76 3.16 21.34
CA LYS A 96 9.43 1.97 22.15
C LYS A 96 8.10 1.35 21.73
N SER A 97 7.93 1.15 20.42
CA SER A 97 6.66 0.77 19.81
C SER A 97 6.83 -0.32 18.75
N SER A 98 5.78 -1.11 18.52
CA SER A 98 5.61 -1.83 17.25
C SER A 98 5.18 -0.87 16.15
N ILE A 99 5.38 -1.24 14.89
CA ILE A 99 4.99 -0.45 13.72
C ILE A 99 4.28 -1.33 12.71
N LYS A 100 3.21 -0.80 12.12
CA LYS A 100 2.60 -1.33 10.90
C LYS A 100 2.18 -0.19 9.99
N ALA A 101 2.19 -0.43 8.69
CA ALA A 101 1.44 0.40 7.75
C ALA A 101 -0.02 -0.06 7.72
N ASP A 102 -0.95 0.89 7.73
CA ASP A 102 -2.40 0.69 7.70
C ASP A 102 -3.01 1.73 6.74
N LYS A 103 -4.24 1.47 6.28
CA LYS A 103 -4.98 2.35 5.35
C LYS A 103 -4.11 2.78 4.15
N ILE A 104 -3.36 1.83 3.58
CA ILE A 104 -2.50 2.08 2.42
C ILE A 104 -3.40 2.28 1.20
N HIS A 105 -3.31 3.45 0.59
CA HIS A 105 -4.01 3.81 -0.63
C HIS A 105 -3.00 4.18 -1.71
N PHE A 106 -3.31 3.82 -2.94
CA PHE A 106 -2.52 4.16 -4.12
C PHE A 106 -3.43 4.71 -5.20
N GLU A 107 -2.98 5.76 -5.86
CA GLU A 107 -3.61 6.33 -7.05
C GLU A 107 -2.58 6.43 -8.16
N SER A 108 -2.94 6.04 -9.38
CA SER A 108 -2.06 6.23 -10.52
C SER A 108 -1.98 7.72 -10.86
N ALA A 109 -0.77 8.28 -10.84
CA ALA A 109 -0.54 9.67 -11.21
C ALA A 109 -0.73 9.90 -12.72
N GLN A 110 -0.59 8.83 -13.51
CA GLN A 110 -0.72 8.80 -14.97
C GLN A 110 -0.97 7.36 -15.44
N ASP A 111 -1.39 7.21 -16.70
CA ASP A 111 -1.47 5.90 -17.33
C ASP A 111 -0.09 5.22 -17.41
N GLU A 112 -0.10 3.89 -17.47
CA GLU A 112 1.09 3.09 -17.72
C GLU A 112 1.68 3.42 -19.09
N GLU A 113 2.98 3.72 -19.13
CA GLU A 113 3.70 4.00 -20.36
C GLU A 113 5.02 3.21 -20.40
N ASN A 114 5.20 2.40 -21.44
CA ASN A 114 6.44 1.63 -21.67
C ASN A 114 6.86 0.74 -20.50
N GLY A 115 5.89 0.13 -19.81
CA GLY A 115 6.09 -0.71 -18.64
C GLY A 115 6.43 0.07 -17.37
N VAL A 116 6.19 1.38 -17.35
CA VAL A 116 6.43 2.27 -16.20
C VAL A 116 5.10 2.85 -15.73
N LEU A 117 4.88 2.85 -14.42
CA LEU A 117 3.67 3.41 -13.80
C LEU A 117 4.06 4.20 -12.54
N GLY A 118 3.57 5.43 -12.42
CA GLY A 118 3.71 6.23 -11.20
C GLY A 118 2.50 6.02 -10.30
N LEU A 119 2.74 5.68 -9.03
CA LEU A 119 1.70 5.52 -8.02
C LEU A 119 1.93 6.54 -6.89
N ASP A 120 1.04 7.52 -6.79
CA ASP A 120 0.94 8.35 -5.61
C ASP A 120 0.39 7.48 -4.46
N TYR A 121 0.89 7.69 -3.24
CA TYR A 121 0.41 6.95 -2.09
C TYR A 121 0.12 7.86 -0.91
N ASP A 122 -0.88 7.42 -0.14
CA ASP A 122 -1.11 7.81 1.24
C ASP A 122 -1.14 6.56 2.10
N LEU A 123 -0.49 6.60 3.25
CA LEU A 123 -0.61 5.52 4.23
C LEU A 123 -0.52 6.06 5.65
N VAL A 124 -0.99 5.26 6.60
CA VAL A 124 -0.90 5.56 8.03
C VAL A 124 0.04 4.58 8.69
N LEU A 125 1.13 5.08 9.27
CA LEU A 125 1.92 4.29 10.22
C LEU A 125 1.23 4.31 11.57
N VAL A 126 0.92 3.12 12.08
CA VAL A 126 0.37 2.94 13.43
C VAL A 126 1.50 2.45 14.31
N LEU A 127 1.86 3.26 15.30
CA LEU A 127 2.89 2.94 16.29
C LEU A 127 2.20 2.61 17.61
N THR A 128 2.37 1.38 18.12
CA THR A 128 1.70 0.92 19.34
C THR A 128 2.74 0.56 20.40
N ASN A 129 2.66 1.20 21.57
CA ASN A 129 3.56 0.93 22.69
C ASN A 129 3.14 -0.32 23.49
N ASP A 130 3.95 -0.73 24.46
CA ASP A 130 3.68 -1.91 25.31
C ASP A 130 2.40 -1.77 26.17
N GLN A 131 1.89 -0.56 26.36
CA GLN A 131 0.63 -0.28 27.07
C GLN A 131 -0.60 -0.35 26.15
N GLY A 132 -0.40 -0.64 24.85
CA GLY A 132 -1.45 -0.66 23.84
C GLY A 132 -1.89 0.73 23.35
N THR A 133 -1.24 1.81 23.80
CA THR A 133 -1.52 3.16 23.31
C THR A 133 -0.93 3.31 21.92
N SER A 134 -1.73 3.80 20.98
CA SER A 134 -1.32 3.96 19.58
C SER A 134 -1.24 5.42 19.18
N LYS A 135 -0.25 5.75 18.35
CA LYS A 135 -0.16 7.01 17.61
C LYS A 135 -0.14 6.74 16.11
N GLU A 136 -0.80 7.62 15.35
CA GLU A 136 -0.86 7.53 13.89
C GLU A 136 0.03 8.61 13.26
N ILE A 137 0.79 8.24 12.23
CA ILE A 137 1.59 9.16 11.43
C ILE A 137 1.16 8.97 9.97
N LYS A 138 0.68 10.04 9.35
CA LYS A 138 0.33 10.04 7.93
C LYS A 138 1.58 10.22 7.09
N LEU A 139 1.77 9.36 6.10
CA LEU A 139 2.82 9.47 5.11
C LEU A 139 2.21 9.61 3.72
N THR A 140 2.85 10.41 2.89
CA THR A 140 2.58 10.48 1.45
C THR A 140 3.87 10.34 0.66
N GLY A 141 3.72 9.98 -0.61
CA GLY A 141 4.87 9.87 -1.50
C GLY A 141 4.48 9.35 -2.87
N VAL A 142 5.49 9.01 -3.64
CA VAL A 142 5.33 8.47 -5.00
C VAL A 142 6.21 7.25 -5.16
N LEU A 143 5.62 6.14 -5.61
CA LEU A 143 6.35 4.99 -6.11
C LEU A 143 6.44 5.06 -7.63
N THR A 144 7.63 4.82 -8.17
CA THR A 144 7.79 4.50 -9.58
C THR A 144 7.86 2.99 -9.73
N MET A 145 6.88 2.40 -10.42
CA MET A 145 6.83 0.98 -10.75
C MET A 145 7.43 0.74 -12.13
N ILE A 146 8.09 -0.40 -12.33
CA ILE A 146 8.60 -0.83 -13.64
C ILE A 146 8.42 -2.34 -13.83
N LYS A 147 8.10 -2.76 -15.06
CA LYS A 147 8.13 -4.18 -15.44
C LYS A 147 9.55 -4.64 -15.73
N VAL A 148 9.99 -5.66 -15.01
CA VAL A 148 11.23 -6.41 -15.30
C VAL A 148 10.85 -7.85 -15.57
N ASN A 149 11.14 -8.34 -16.79
CA ASN A 149 10.77 -9.68 -17.24
C ASN A 149 9.27 -9.98 -17.03
N GLY A 150 8.42 -9.01 -17.36
CA GLY A 150 6.96 -9.11 -17.23
C GLY A 150 6.41 -9.04 -15.81
N LYS A 151 7.23 -8.75 -14.79
CA LYS A 151 6.80 -8.59 -13.39
C LYS A 151 6.99 -7.17 -12.92
N TRP A 152 5.98 -6.61 -12.25
CA TRP A 152 6.06 -5.31 -11.60
C TRP A 152 7.07 -5.31 -10.45
N LYS A 153 7.84 -4.23 -10.36
CA LYS A 153 8.82 -3.96 -9.31
C LYS A 153 8.86 -2.48 -8.98
N VAL A 154 9.13 -2.14 -7.72
CA VAL A 154 9.43 -0.77 -7.32
C VAL A 154 10.82 -0.38 -7.82
N LYS A 155 10.88 0.65 -8.66
CA LYS A 155 12.10 1.25 -9.19
C LYS A 155 12.60 2.38 -8.30
N TYR A 156 11.68 3.19 -7.79
CA TYR A 156 11.97 4.32 -6.90
C TYR A 156 10.83 4.52 -5.91
N ASP A 157 11.18 5.10 -4.76
CA ASP A 157 10.25 5.53 -3.72
C ASP A 157 10.69 6.90 -3.22
N VAL A 158 9.82 7.88 -3.44
CA VAL A 158 9.99 9.25 -2.95
C VAL A 158 9.00 9.44 -1.81
N ASN A 159 9.49 9.26 -0.58
CA ASN A 159 8.70 9.52 0.63
C ASN A 159 8.77 11.01 1.00
N HIS A 160 7.65 11.72 0.85
CA HIS A 160 7.57 13.17 1.12
C HIS A 160 7.75 13.51 2.61
N ASN A 161 7.60 12.52 3.49
CA ASN A 161 7.72 12.65 4.95
C ASN A 161 9.02 12.06 5.49
N LEU A 162 10.01 11.74 4.65
CA LEU A 162 11.26 11.12 5.09
C LEU A 162 11.96 11.90 6.20
N LYS A 163 11.95 13.24 6.14
CA LYS A 163 12.56 14.09 7.17
C LYS A 163 11.90 13.89 8.55
N ASP A 164 10.58 13.76 8.58
CA ASP A 164 9.83 13.56 9.82
C ASP A 164 10.13 12.18 10.41
N LEU A 165 10.21 11.16 9.56
CA LEU A 165 10.62 9.81 9.95
C LEU A 165 12.04 9.77 10.51
N LEU A 166 12.98 10.49 9.89
CA LEU A 166 14.35 10.60 10.39
C LEU A 166 14.41 11.29 11.75
N ASN A 167 13.59 12.32 11.97
CA ASN A 167 13.50 12.98 13.28
C ASN A 167 12.97 12.01 14.35
N LEU A 168 11.96 11.19 14.03
CA LEU A 168 11.45 10.17 14.94
C LEU A 168 12.49 9.11 15.27
N ALA A 169 13.29 8.68 14.28
CA ALA A 169 14.38 7.73 14.49
C ALA A 169 15.50 8.27 15.39
N GLN A 170 15.67 9.59 15.46
CA GLN A 170 16.72 10.27 16.24
C GLN A 170 16.24 10.80 17.59
N ALA A 171 14.92 10.85 17.84
CA ALA A 171 14.35 11.34 19.08
C ALA A 171 14.86 10.47 20.25
N ARG A 172 15.83 10.98 21.01
CA ARG A 172 16.34 10.29 22.20
C ARG A 172 15.24 10.25 23.24
N GLY A 173 14.61 9.08 23.41
CA GLY A 173 13.84 8.74 24.61
C GLY A 173 14.74 8.50 25.82
#